data_AF-A0A514LFZ7-F1
#
_entry.id   AF-A0A514LFZ7-F1
#
_cell.length_a   1.000
_cell.length_b   1.000
_cell.length_c   1.000
_cell.angle_alpha   90.00
_cell.angle_beta   90.00
_cell.angle_gamma   90.00
#
_symmetry.space_group_name_H-M   'P 1'
#
loop_
_entity.id
_entity.type
_entity.pdbx_description
1 polymer ?
#
loop_
_entity_poly.entity_id
_entity_poly.type
_entity_poly.pdbx_seq_one_letter_code
_entity_poly.pdbx_strand_id
1 'polypeptide(L)'
;MQWLLKEYHKDWLNFLQRCDDTEVVEATETNNDKGQNPKWIKFQDNVIRVPEVKLHEKITLEHCSGSSALLKNLRKLGIAQIKDLPYELNDILDRMPGVGESKMLTFLEQLKKGEKPVNSGTQSKDRSSVKTIRFKNQFIGLSEEATKMTITHEDFAGLNSVIHQLHKKEIHQIKDLPDDLTYIYKQMDDVGPGRISKFFSQLRTIENLDESDEEVVINQGEGTRLNGEIIYFTEQSRDYFLKEIEFTSSIESLLIMLDTKGYKKLKELPVDFRQLLNFQGVGHKKVTQFFRQLQTKIKKLDH
;
A
#
# COMPACT_ATOMS: atom_id res chain seq x y z
N MET A 1 33.77 -0.49 51.86
CA MET A 1 33.23 -0.30 50.50
C MET A 1 32.00 0.61 50.52
N GLN A 2 32.18 1.93 50.58
CA GLN A 2 31.06 2.91 50.49
C GLN A 2 31.42 4.20 49.72
N TRP A 3 32.60 4.25 49.07
CA TRP A 3 33.10 5.46 48.39
C TRP A 3 32.92 5.43 46.87
N LEU A 4 32.75 4.25 46.26
CA LEU A 4 32.63 4.07 44.79
C LEU A 4 31.22 4.32 44.21
N LEU A 5 30.23 4.65 45.04
CA LEU A 5 28.83 4.87 44.61
C LEU A 5 28.38 6.34 44.63
N LYS A 6 29.26 7.30 44.97
CA LYS A 6 28.92 8.73 45.03
C LYS A 6 29.38 9.56 43.83
N GLU A 7 30.38 9.13 43.07
CA GLU A 7 30.86 9.89 41.91
C GLU A 7 29.97 9.68 40.67
N TYR A 8 29.56 8.44 40.38
CA TYR A 8 28.66 8.11 39.25
C TYR A 8 27.31 8.84 39.27
N HIS A 9 26.86 9.35 40.42
CA HIS A 9 25.57 10.04 40.54
C HIS A 9 25.62 11.54 40.20
N LYS A 10 26.81 12.15 40.16
CA LYS A 10 26.98 13.56 39.76
C LYS A 10 27.11 13.73 38.25
N ASP A 11 27.83 12.84 37.58
CA ASP A 11 27.98 12.93 36.12
C ASP A 11 26.65 12.65 35.39
N TRP A 12 25.79 11.82 35.95
CA TRP A 12 24.44 11.58 35.40
C TRP A 12 23.50 12.79 35.56
N LEU A 13 23.63 13.55 36.64
CA LEU A 13 22.88 14.80 36.82
C LEU A 13 23.40 15.91 35.87
N ASN A 14 24.72 16.00 35.66
CA ASN A 14 25.30 16.90 34.65
C ASN A 14 24.96 16.50 33.21
N PHE A 15 24.65 15.22 32.95
CA PHE A 15 24.15 14.77 31.65
C PHE A 15 22.70 15.24 31.43
N LEU A 16 21.82 15.02 32.41
CA LEU A 16 20.43 15.49 32.34
C LEU A 16 20.35 17.03 32.26
N GLN A 17 21.19 17.74 33.00
CA GLN A 17 21.24 19.21 33.02
C GLN A 17 21.94 19.81 31.78
N ARG A 18 22.37 18.98 30.82
CA ARG A 18 22.79 19.40 29.46
C ARG A 18 21.74 19.12 28.38
N CYS A 19 20.62 18.48 28.72
CA CYS A 19 19.51 18.26 27.80
C CYS A 19 18.47 19.39 27.80
N ASP A 20 18.53 20.33 28.74
CA ASP A 20 17.59 21.48 28.83
C ASP A 20 17.93 22.64 27.87
N ASP A 21 19.12 22.69 27.26
CA ASP A 21 19.57 23.76 26.35
C ASP A 21 19.55 23.35 24.85
N THR A 22 18.76 22.35 24.47
CA THR A 22 18.48 22.10 23.04
C THR A 22 17.13 22.71 22.68
N GLU A 23 17.15 23.69 21.77
CA GLU A 23 15.98 24.49 21.40
C GLU A 23 14.72 23.63 21.19
N VAL A 24 13.73 23.85 22.06
CA VAL A 24 12.38 23.37 21.85
C VAL A 24 11.86 24.09 20.61
N VAL A 25 11.90 23.40 19.46
CA VAL A 25 11.04 23.77 18.33
C VAL A 25 9.63 23.47 18.79
N GLU A 26 9.00 24.46 19.42
CA GLU A 26 7.59 24.48 19.71
C GLU A 26 6.85 24.31 18.39
N ALA A 27 6.39 23.09 18.12
CA ALA A 27 5.34 22.84 17.15
C ALA A 27 4.06 23.48 17.71
N THR A 28 3.99 24.80 17.55
CA THR A 28 2.88 25.62 18.04
C THR A 28 1.58 25.07 17.48
N GLU A 29 0.70 24.64 18.38
CA GLU A 29 -0.68 24.29 18.07
C GLU A 29 -1.40 25.54 17.55
N THR A 30 -1.29 25.81 16.25
CA THR A 30 -2.12 26.77 15.55
C THR A 30 -3.52 26.17 15.38
N ASN A 31 -4.24 26.12 16.50
CA ASN A 31 -5.66 25.83 16.57
C ASN A 31 -6.42 26.81 15.67
N ASN A 32 -6.83 26.35 14.49
CA ASN A 32 -7.89 26.96 13.70
C ASN A 32 -8.93 25.91 13.32
N ASP A 33 -9.97 25.88 14.16
CA ASP A 33 -11.35 25.43 13.94
C ASP A 33 -11.62 24.05 13.27
N LYS A 34 -12.00 23.08 14.12
CA LYS A 34 -12.87 21.91 13.85
C LYS A 34 -12.46 20.92 12.75
N GLY A 35 -11.58 19.99 13.11
CA GLY A 35 -11.56 18.63 12.57
C GLY A 35 -10.55 17.76 13.32
N GLN A 36 -10.99 16.76 14.09
CA GLN A 36 -10.04 15.88 14.79
C GLN A 36 -9.52 14.83 13.80
N ASN A 37 -8.20 14.77 13.61
CA ASN A 37 -7.61 13.83 12.67
C ASN A 37 -8.00 12.37 12.98
N PRO A 38 -8.35 11.56 11.96
CA PRO A 38 -8.73 10.16 12.19
C PRO A 38 -7.54 9.37 12.75
N LYS A 39 -7.82 8.54 13.76
CA LYS A 39 -6.80 7.69 14.36
C LYS A 39 -6.60 6.42 13.56
N TRP A 40 -5.36 6.11 13.25
CA TRP A 40 -4.96 4.86 12.60
C TRP A 40 -4.46 3.87 13.63
N ILE A 41 -4.75 2.59 13.41
CA ILE A 41 -4.33 1.47 14.26
C ILE A 41 -3.87 0.32 13.38
N LYS A 42 -2.69 -0.20 13.66
CA LYS A 42 -1.98 -1.27 12.93
C LYS A 42 -1.85 -2.50 13.82
N PHE A 43 -2.08 -3.68 13.25
CA PHE A 43 -1.83 -4.97 13.87
C PHE A 43 -1.42 -5.97 12.80
N GLN A 44 -0.25 -6.60 12.97
CA GLN A 44 0.46 -7.30 11.88
C GLN A 44 0.52 -6.36 10.65
N ASP A 45 0.18 -6.85 9.45
CA ASP A 45 0.10 -6.08 8.22
C ASP A 45 -1.27 -5.36 8.02
N ASN A 46 -2.18 -5.44 8.99
CA ASN A 46 -3.51 -4.81 8.89
C ASN A 46 -3.50 -3.42 9.52
N VAL A 47 -3.62 -2.38 8.70
CA VAL A 47 -3.91 -1.02 9.15
C VAL A 47 -5.42 -0.76 9.06
N ILE A 48 -5.99 -0.14 10.09
CA ILE A 48 -7.39 0.28 10.15
C ILE A 48 -7.48 1.77 10.46
N ARG A 49 -8.42 2.44 9.80
CA ARG A 49 -8.89 3.77 10.20
C ARG A 49 -9.97 3.61 11.25
N VAL A 50 -9.87 4.33 12.36
CA VAL A 50 -10.95 4.45 13.33
C VAL A 50 -11.78 5.71 13.02
N PRO A 51 -13.11 5.63 12.93
CA PRO A 51 -13.97 6.80 12.75
C PRO A 51 -13.81 7.80 13.90
N GLU A 52 -13.78 9.11 13.60
CA GLU A 52 -13.68 10.19 14.59
C GLU A 52 -14.74 10.06 15.70
N VAL A 53 -15.98 9.76 15.30
CA VAL A 53 -17.13 9.53 16.20
C VAL A 53 -16.89 8.42 17.23
N LYS A 54 -16.03 7.44 16.92
CA LYS A 54 -15.68 6.33 17.81
C LYS A 54 -14.50 6.61 18.72
N LEU A 55 -13.67 7.62 18.45
CA LEU A 55 -12.44 7.87 19.21
C LEU A 55 -12.71 8.07 20.72
N HIS A 56 -13.83 8.71 21.06
CA HIS A 56 -14.23 8.96 22.43
C HIS A 56 -15.13 7.86 23.04
N GLU A 57 -15.51 6.83 22.26
CA GLU A 57 -16.27 5.69 22.81
C GLU A 57 -15.41 4.90 23.79
N LYS A 58 -16.04 4.46 24.89
CA LYS A 58 -15.39 3.56 25.86
C LYS A 58 -15.36 2.15 25.27
N ILE A 59 -14.22 1.46 25.41
CA ILE A 59 -14.11 0.08 24.95
C ILE A 59 -15.01 -0.82 25.83
N THR A 60 -15.94 -1.53 25.17
CA THR A 60 -16.94 -2.41 25.80
C THR A 60 -16.72 -3.88 25.39
N LEU A 61 -17.50 -4.80 25.97
CA LEU A 61 -17.47 -6.23 25.59
C LEU A 61 -17.90 -6.47 24.14
N GLU A 62 -18.76 -5.61 23.59
CA GLU A 62 -19.25 -5.71 22.21
C GLU A 62 -18.13 -5.49 21.20
N HIS A 63 -17.35 -4.42 21.41
CA HIS A 63 -16.10 -4.18 20.69
C HIS A 63 -15.15 -5.39 20.77
N CYS A 64 -15.01 -5.98 21.96
CA CYS A 64 -14.16 -7.15 22.19
C CYS A 64 -14.77 -8.48 21.73
N SER A 65 -15.89 -8.51 21.00
CA SER A 65 -16.60 -9.74 20.57
C SER A 65 -16.87 -10.72 21.73
N GLY A 66 -17.25 -10.20 22.89
CA GLY A 66 -17.47 -10.99 24.12
C GLY A 66 -16.20 -11.41 24.86
N SER A 67 -15.00 -11.10 24.34
CA SER A 67 -13.72 -11.43 25.00
C SER A 67 -13.47 -10.56 26.24
N SER A 68 -13.94 -11.05 27.39
CA SER A 68 -13.69 -10.45 28.70
C SER A 68 -12.20 -10.36 29.05
N ALA A 69 -11.38 -11.29 28.55
CA ALA A 69 -9.92 -11.26 28.70
C ALA A 69 -9.28 -10.06 27.98
N LEU A 70 -9.69 -9.78 26.75
CA LEU A 70 -9.21 -8.64 25.97
C LEU A 70 -9.58 -7.31 26.67
N LEU A 71 -10.85 -7.15 27.03
CA LEU A 71 -11.31 -5.95 27.73
C LEU A 71 -10.59 -5.73 29.07
N LYS A 72 -10.36 -6.81 29.84
CA LYS A 72 -9.64 -6.76 31.12
C LYS A 72 -8.18 -6.36 30.93
N ASN A 73 -7.51 -6.86 29.90
CA ASN A 73 -6.11 -6.53 29.64
C ASN A 73 -5.93 -5.12 29.07
N LEU A 74 -6.80 -4.66 28.17
CA LEU A 74 -6.82 -3.26 27.71
C LEU A 74 -6.95 -2.27 28.88
N ARG A 75 -7.91 -2.50 29.80
CA ARG A 75 -8.08 -1.67 31.00
C ARG A 75 -6.88 -1.71 31.96
N LYS A 76 -6.19 -2.86 32.08
CA LYS A 76 -4.94 -2.96 32.87
C LYS A 76 -3.80 -2.12 32.28
N LEU A 77 -3.78 -1.93 30.96
CA LEU A 77 -2.82 -1.09 30.25
C LEU A 77 -3.22 0.40 30.22
N GLY A 78 -4.29 0.79 30.94
CA GLY A 78 -4.81 2.16 30.97
C GLY A 78 -5.68 2.53 29.76
N ILE A 79 -5.90 1.60 28.82
CA ILE A 79 -6.65 1.84 27.58
C ILE A 79 -8.15 1.72 27.89
N ALA A 80 -8.83 2.86 27.99
CA ALA A 80 -10.26 2.93 28.36
C ALA A 80 -11.16 3.33 27.19
N GLN A 81 -10.67 4.19 26.31
CA GLN A 81 -11.32 4.71 25.11
C GLN A 81 -10.55 4.29 23.85
N ILE A 82 -11.21 4.31 22.69
CA ILE A 82 -10.57 3.87 21.43
C ILE A 82 -9.42 4.82 21.03
N LYS A 83 -9.49 6.11 21.38
CA LYS A 83 -8.38 7.06 21.24
C LYS A 83 -7.12 6.69 22.04
N ASP A 84 -7.24 5.89 23.10
CA ASP A 84 -6.14 5.51 23.99
C ASP A 84 -5.33 4.32 23.44
N LEU A 85 -5.82 3.65 22.39
CA LEU A 85 -5.08 2.55 21.74
C LEU A 85 -3.76 3.07 21.13
N PRO A 86 -2.64 2.34 21.22
CA PRO A 86 -1.43 2.70 20.49
C PRO A 86 -1.63 2.54 18.97
N TYR A 87 -0.75 3.17 18.18
CA TYR A 87 -0.75 2.95 16.73
C TYR A 87 -0.43 1.49 16.38
N GLU A 88 0.55 0.86 17.03
CA GLU A 88 0.81 -0.58 16.84
C GLU A 88 0.26 -1.41 17.99
N LEU A 89 -0.59 -2.41 17.69
CA LEU A 89 -1.15 -3.33 18.69
C LEU A 89 -0.30 -4.61 18.89
N ASN A 90 0.77 -4.80 18.12
CA ASN A 90 1.65 -5.97 18.25
C ASN A 90 2.31 -6.00 19.64
N ASP A 91 2.98 -4.90 20.00
CA ASP A 91 3.72 -4.72 21.27
C ASP A 91 2.88 -4.86 22.54
N ILE A 92 1.56 -4.68 22.43
CA ILE A 92 0.63 -4.89 23.54
C ILE A 92 0.09 -6.33 23.58
N LEU A 93 0.02 -7.05 22.46
CA LEU A 93 -0.49 -8.43 22.42
C LEU A 93 0.33 -9.35 23.33
N ASP A 94 1.67 -9.25 23.28
CA ASP A 94 2.59 -9.99 24.15
C ASP A 94 2.33 -9.74 25.65
N ARG A 95 1.70 -8.61 25.98
CA ARG A 95 1.35 -8.21 27.35
C ARG A 95 -0.09 -8.62 27.74
N MET A 96 -0.83 -9.30 26.85
CA MET A 96 -2.23 -9.70 27.05
C MET A 96 -2.40 -11.24 27.19
N PRO A 97 -2.14 -11.83 28.37
CA PRO A 97 -2.36 -13.26 28.58
C PRO A 97 -3.82 -13.65 28.31
N GLY A 98 -4.01 -14.71 27.51
CA GLY A 98 -5.33 -15.23 27.10
C GLY A 98 -5.95 -14.56 25.87
N VAL A 99 -5.25 -13.60 25.25
CA VAL A 99 -5.64 -12.95 23.99
C VAL A 99 -4.72 -13.45 22.87
N GLY A 100 -5.25 -14.30 21.98
CA GLY A 100 -4.55 -14.68 20.75
C GLY A 100 -4.88 -13.72 19.60
N GLU A 101 -4.04 -13.72 18.57
CA GLU A 101 -4.14 -12.85 17.38
C GLU A 101 -5.55 -12.78 16.79
N SER A 102 -6.23 -13.93 16.66
CA SER A 102 -7.59 -14.02 16.11
C SER A 102 -8.58 -13.12 16.88
N LYS A 103 -8.45 -13.01 18.20
CA LYS A 103 -9.31 -12.14 19.02
C LYS A 103 -9.01 -10.66 18.82
N MET A 104 -7.75 -10.32 18.51
CA MET A 104 -7.34 -8.94 18.20
C MET A 104 -7.83 -8.54 16.79
N LEU A 105 -7.75 -9.46 15.82
CA LEU A 105 -8.33 -9.26 14.49
C LEU A 105 -9.86 -9.05 14.56
N THR A 106 -10.59 -9.88 15.30
CA THR A 106 -12.05 -9.66 15.45
C THR A 106 -12.35 -8.34 16.17
N PHE A 107 -11.55 -7.93 17.15
CA PHE A 107 -11.68 -6.61 17.79
C PHE A 107 -11.53 -5.46 16.78
N LEU A 108 -10.52 -5.50 15.92
CA LEU A 108 -10.32 -4.53 14.83
C LEU A 108 -11.49 -4.51 13.84
N GLU A 109 -12.09 -5.67 13.53
CA GLU A 109 -13.31 -5.73 12.71
C GLU A 109 -14.53 -5.11 13.39
N GLN A 110 -14.71 -5.28 14.71
CA GLN A 110 -15.81 -4.62 15.43
C GLN A 110 -15.60 -3.10 15.52
N LEU A 111 -14.35 -2.61 15.60
CA LEU A 111 -14.06 -1.19 15.50
C LEU A 111 -14.53 -0.62 14.14
N LYS A 112 -14.35 -1.36 13.04
CA LYS A 112 -14.85 -0.98 11.70
C LYS A 112 -16.38 -1.03 11.55
N LYS A 113 -17.10 -1.92 12.25
CA LYS A 113 -18.56 -2.04 12.11
C LYS A 113 -19.28 -0.76 12.55
N GLY A 114 -19.90 -0.08 11.60
CA GLY A 114 -20.54 1.23 11.78
C GLY A 114 -20.34 2.15 10.58
N GLU A 115 -19.28 1.93 9.79
CA GLU A 115 -19.12 2.58 8.49
C GLU A 115 -19.90 1.84 7.39
N LYS A 116 -20.67 2.58 6.58
CA LYS A 116 -20.73 2.27 5.14
C LYS A 116 -19.32 2.54 4.59
N PRO A 117 -18.74 1.68 3.74
CA PRO A 117 -17.34 1.81 3.33
C PRO A 117 -17.05 3.22 2.79
N VAL A 118 -16.25 3.97 3.54
CA VAL A 118 -15.85 5.33 3.15
C VAL A 118 -14.77 5.21 2.09
N ASN A 119 -15.19 5.26 0.83
CA ASN A 119 -14.30 5.51 -0.29
C ASN A 119 -13.48 6.78 -0.03
N SER A 120 -12.16 6.69 -0.10
CA SER A 120 -11.28 7.85 -0.18
C SER A 120 -11.41 8.51 -1.57
N GLY A 121 -12.39 9.41 -1.73
CA GLY A 121 -12.55 10.24 -2.92
C GLY A 121 -11.50 11.36 -2.96
N THR A 122 -11.02 11.78 -4.13
CA THR A 122 -11.56 12.91 -4.93
C THR A 122 -10.68 12.99 -6.20
N GLN A 123 -11.13 13.01 -7.47
CA GLN A 123 -12.44 13.07 -8.17
C GLN A 123 -12.21 12.57 -9.64
N SER A 124 -13.20 12.30 -10.51
CA SER A 124 -14.67 12.19 -10.43
C SER A 124 -15.24 11.45 -11.66
N LYS A 125 -16.19 10.52 -11.46
CA LYS A 125 -17.35 10.22 -12.33
C LYS A 125 -18.20 9.10 -11.74
N ASP A 126 -19.52 9.17 -11.91
CA ASP A 126 -20.47 8.13 -11.50
C ASP A 126 -20.17 6.79 -12.17
N ARG A 127 -19.62 5.86 -11.41
CA ARG A 127 -19.71 4.42 -11.66
C ARG A 127 -20.13 3.75 -10.36
N SER A 128 -21.43 3.47 -10.23
CA SER A 128 -21.89 2.53 -9.21
C SER A 128 -21.25 1.17 -9.48
N SER A 129 -20.47 0.67 -8.52
CA SER A 129 -19.93 -0.68 -8.61
C SER A 129 -21.07 -1.69 -8.42
N VAL A 130 -21.33 -2.49 -9.45
CA VAL A 130 -22.44 -3.46 -9.50
C VAL A 130 -22.03 -4.82 -8.96
N LYS A 131 -20.74 -5.18 -9.08
CA LYS A 131 -20.18 -6.44 -8.58
C LYS A 131 -18.85 -6.20 -7.89
N THR A 132 -18.57 -6.92 -6.81
CA THR A 132 -17.27 -6.90 -6.14
C THR A 132 -16.62 -8.27 -6.24
N ILE A 133 -15.37 -8.31 -6.73
CA ILE A 133 -14.58 -9.55 -6.79
C ILE A 133 -13.42 -9.46 -5.79
N ARG A 134 -13.23 -10.52 -5.02
CA ARG A 134 -12.13 -10.70 -4.08
C ARG A 134 -11.08 -11.68 -4.61
N PHE A 135 -9.82 -11.42 -4.28
CA PHE A 135 -8.75 -12.41 -4.34
C PHE A 135 -7.79 -12.19 -3.17
N LYS A 136 -7.60 -13.21 -2.32
CA LYS A 136 -6.87 -13.08 -1.04
C LYS A 136 -7.46 -11.92 -0.20
N ASN A 137 -6.61 -10.95 0.18
CA ASN A 137 -6.98 -9.77 0.96
C ASN A 137 -7.32 -8.55 0.08
N GLN A 138 -7.36 -8.71 -1.25
CA GLN A 138 -7.62 -7.64 -2.20
C GLN A 138 -9.04 -7.74 -2.78
N PHE A 139 -9.61 -6.58 -3.10
CA PHE A 139 -10.94 -6.44 -3.71
C PHE A 139 -10.86 -5.56 -4.97
N ILE A 140 -11.85 -5.70 -5.84
CA ILE A 140 -12.12 -4.87 -7.02
C ILE A 140 -13.63 -4.63 -7.09
N GLY A 141 -14.05 -3.37 -7.10
CA GLY A 141 -15.42 -2.99 -7.43
C GLY A 141 -15.54 -2.79 -8.94
N LEU A 142 -16.39 -3.56 -9.61
CA LEU A 142 -16.58 -3.52 -11.06
C LEU A 142 -17.86 -2.76 -11.39
N SER A 143 -17.78 -1.87 -12.37
CA SER A 143 -18.90 -1.16 -12.96
C SER A 143 -19.81 -2.07 -13.78
N GLU A 144 -21.02 -1.60 -14.07
CA GLU A 144 -21.95 -2.30 -14.95
C GLU A 144 -21.36 -2.56 -16.35
N GLU A 145 -20.49 -1.66 -16.83
CA GLU A 145 -19.83 -1.78 -18.14
C GLU A 145 -18.81 -2.92 -18.15
N ALA A 146 -17.92 -2.99 -17.15
CA ALA A 146 -16.93 -4.08 -17.07
C ALA A 146 -17.58 -5.44 -16.81
N THR A 147 -18.66 -5.52 -16.01
CA THR A 147 -19.33 -6.81 -15.77
C THR A 147 -19.93 -7.44 -17.04
N LYS A 148 -20.27 -6.62 -18.05
CA LYS A 148 -20.76 -7.09 -19.37
C LYS A 148 -19.65 -7.53 -20.33
N MET A 149 -18.38 -7.26 -20.02
CA MET A 149 -17.24 -7.65 -20.85
C MET A 149 -17.12 -9.17 -20.92
N THR A 150 -16.91 -9.68 -22.14
CA THR A 150 -16.60 -11.10 -22.40
C THR A 150 -15.13 -11.35 -22.07
N ILE A 151 -14.83 -12.46 -21.40
CA ILE A 151 -13.46 -12.84 -21.04
C ILE A 151 -12.80 -13.47 -22.27
N THR A 152 -12.00 -12.69 -23.01
CA THR A 152 -11.31 -13.15 -24.24
C THR A 152 -9.80 -13.28 -24.07
N HIS A 153 -9.14 -13.98 -25.01
CA HIS A 153 -7.68 -14.09 -25.10
C HIS A 153 -6.97 -12.77 -25.44
N GLU A 154 -7.69 -11.83 -26.03
CA GLU A 154 -7.17 -10.53 -26.48
C GLU A 154 -7.09 -9.56 -25.29
N ASP A 155 -8.13 -9.55 -24.44
CA ASP A 155 -8.18 -8.72 -23.23
C ASP A 155 -7.23 -9.23 -22.13
N PHE A 156 -7.08 -10.56 -22.00
CA PHE A 156 -6.34 -11.20 -20.90
C PHE A 156 -5.03 -11.86 -21.37
N ALA A 157 -4.13 -11.01 -21.90
CA ALA A 157 -2.91 -11.44 -22.57
C ALA A 157 -2.01 -12.38 -21.73
N GLY A 158 -1.76 -13.57 -22.28
CA GLY A 158 -0.91 -14.60 -21.67
C GLY A 158 -1.57 -15.37 -20.53
N LEU A 159 -2.90 -15.44 -20.49
CA LEU A 159 -3.69 -16.22 -19.53
C LEU A 159 -4.56 -17.30 -20.20
N ASN A 160 -4.14 -17.80 -21.37
CA ASN A 160 -4.92 -18.72 -22.20
C ASN A 160 -5.48 -19.94 -21.45
N SER A 161 -4.71 -20.52 -20.53
CA SER A 161 -5.18 -21.63 -19.69
C SER A 161 -6.25 -21.24 -18.68
N VAL A 162 -6.19 -20.02 -18.11
CA VAL A 162 -7.22 -19.51 -17.20
C VAL A 162 -8.52 -19.29 -17.97
N ILE A 163 -8.44 -18.64 -19.14
CA ILE A 163 -9.59 -18.32 -19.99
C ILE A 163 -10.27 -19.60 -20.48
N HIS A 164 -9.48 -20.57 -20.96
CA HIS A 164 -10.00 -21.87 -21.37
C HIS A 164 -10.69 -22.62 -20.22
N GLN A 165 -10.12 -22.60 -19.01
CA GLN A 165 -10.72 -23.23 -17.82
C GLN A 165 -11.93 -22.49 -17.27
N LEU A 166 -12.02 -21.16 -17.45
CA LEU A 166 -13.22 -20.37 -17.16
C LEU A 166 -14.35 -20.73 -18.12
N HIS A 167 -14.07 -20.76 -19.44
CA HIS A 167 -15.05 -21.14 -20.47
C HIS A 167 -15.50 -22.61 -20.32
N LYS A 168 -14.61 -23.53 -19.94
CA LYS A 168 -14.94 -24.94 -19.60
C LYS A 168 -15.89 -25.05 -18.40
N LYS A 169 -16.00 -24.00 -17.58
CA LYS A 169 -16.94 -23.87 -16.45
C LYS A 169 -18.11 -22.93 -16.75
N GLU A 170 -18.37 -22.64 -18.03
CA GLU A 170 -19.43 -21.75 -18.51
C GLU A 170 -19.29 -20.27 -18.04
N ILE A 171 -18.12 -19.89 -17.53
CA ILE A 171 -17.80 -18.52 -17.11
C ILE A 171 -17.26 -17.75 -18.32
N HIS A 172 -18.15 -17.05 -19.03
CA HIS A 172 -17.81 -16.35 -20.27
C HIS A 172 -17.72 -14.82 -20.12
N GLN A 173 -18.42 -14.22 -19.15
CA GLN A 173 -18.39 -12.79 -18.89
C GLN A 173 -17.89 -12.49 -17.48
N ILE A 174 -17.41 -11.27 -17.25
CA ILE A 174 -16.91 -10.84 -15.93
C ILE A 174 -18.00 -10.93 -14.85
N LYS A 175 -19.29 -10.71 -15.17
CA LYS A 175 -20.42 -10.92 -14.24
C LYS A 175 -20.51 -12.37 -13.73
N ASP A 176 -20.08 -13.35 -14.53
CA ASP A 176 -20.21 -14.79 -14.27
C ASP A 176 -19.08 -15.30 -13.35
N LEU A 177 -18.05 -14.49 -13.12
CA LEU A 177 -16.99 -14.81 -12.16
C LEU A 177 -17.56 -14.94 -10.74
N PRO A 178 -17.05 -15.87 -9.91
CA PRO A 178 -17.42 -15.91 -8.50
C PRO A 178 -16.85 -14.69 -7.77
N ASP A 179 -17.54 -14.24 -6.72
CA ASP A 179 -17.14 -13.07 -5.93
C ASP A 179 -15.84 -13.30 -5.14
N ASP A 180 -15.32 -14.54 -5.10
CA ASP A 180 -14.01 -14.88 -4.55
C ASP A 180 -13.23 -15.84 -5.47
N LEU A 181 -12.15 -15.33 -6.07
CA LEU A 181 -11.25 -16.12 -6.92
C LEU A 181 -10.25 -16.96 -6.12
N THR A 182 -10.19 -16.83 -4.79
CA THR A 182 -9.20 -17.52 -3.93
C THR A 182 -9.31 -19.05 -3.97
N TYR A 183 -10.46 -19.59 -4.39
CA TYR A 183 -10.69 -21.03 -4.48
C TYR A 183 -10.88 -21.55 -5.90
N ILE A 184 -11.02 -20.67 -6.91
CA ILE A 184 -11.37 -21.08 -8.28
C ILE A 184 -10.28 -21.95 -8.92
N TYR A 185 -9.00 -21.64 -8.65
CA TYR A 185 -7.86 -22.38 -9.19
C TYR A 185 -7.80 -23.83 -8.70
N LYS A 186 -8.39 -24.15 -7.54
CA LYS A 186 -8.40 -25.52 -6.99
C LYS A 186 -9.29 -26.49 -7.79
N GLN A 187 -10.11 -25.97 -8.72
CA GLN A 187 -10.99 -26.75 -9.58
C GLN A 187 -10.66 -26.60 -11.07
N MET A 188 -9.47 -26.09 -11.41
CA MET A 188 -9.05 -25.80 -12.78
C MET A 188 -7.72 -26.51 -13.06
N ASP A 189 -7.69 -27.33 -14.11
CA ASP A 189 -6.45 -28.02 -14.51
C ASP A 189 -5.43 -27.00 -15.04
N ASP A 190 -4.17 -27.16 -14.64
CA ASP A 190 -3.02 -26.27 -14.98
C ASP A 190 -3.16 -24.79 -14.58
N VAL A 191 -4.10 -24.42 -13.71
CA VAL A 191 -4.22 -23.04 -13.20
C VAL A 191 -3.71 -22.98 -11.75
N GLY A 192 -2.53 -22.40 -11.57
CA GLY A 192 -1.98 -22.11 -10.24
C GLY A 192 -2.41 -20.74 -9.69
N PRO A 193 -2.25 -20.49 -8.37
CA PRO A 193 -2.64 -19.23 -7.73
C PRO A 193 -1.94 -18.00 -8.34
N GLY A 194 -0.72 -18.14 -8.89
CA GLY A 194 -0.03 -17.06 -9.60
C GLY A 194 -0.71 -16.65 -10.92
N ARG A 195 -1.36 -17.60 -11.63
CA ARG A 195 -2.12 -17.30 -12.85
C ARG A 195 -3.41 -16.54 -12.53
N ILE A 196 -4.12 -16.91 -11.46
CA ILE A 196 -5.26 -16.13 -10.96
C ILE A 196 -4.84 -14.77 -10.41
N SER A 197 -3.69 -14.66 -9.75
CA SER A 197 -3.17 -13.35 -9.30
C SER A 197 -2.98 -12.40 -10.48
N LYS A 198 -2.38 -12.87 -11.59
CA LYS A 198 -2.21 -12.07 -12.80
C LYS A 198 -3.55 -11.75 -13.49
N PHE A 199 -4.52 -12.67 -13.48
CA PHE A 199 -5.88 -12.43 -13.97
C PHE A 199 -6.57 -11.30 -13.18
N PHE A 200 -6.46 -11.34 -11.85
CA PHE A 200 -7.01 -10.32 -10.95
C PHE A 200 -6.32 -8.95 -11.13
N SER A 201 -5.00 -8.91 -11.33
CA SER A 201 -4.30 -7.68 -11.71
C SER A 201 -4.76 -7.12 -13.07
N GLN A 202 -5.03 -7.96 -14.07
CA GLN A 202 -5.56 -7.49 -15.36
C GLN A 202 -7.01 -6.98 -15.22
N LEU A 203 -7.83 -7.60 -14.36
CA LEU A 203 -9.17 -7.08 -14.01
C LEU A 203 -9.11 -5.68 -13.36
N ARG A 204 -8.07 -5.38 -12.57
CA ARG A 204 -7.85 -4.02 -12.02
C ARG A 204 -7.59 -3.00 -13.11
N THR A 205 -6.69 -3.31 -14.03
CA THR A 205 -6.32 -2.41 -15.13
C THR A 205 -7.52 -2.11 -16.07
N ILE A 206 -8.44 -3.05 -16.27
CA ILE A 206 -9.67 -2.86 -17.08
C ILE A 206 -10.56 -1.74 -16.51
N GLU A 207 -10.63 -1.58 -15.18
CA GLU A 207 -11.38 -0.49 -14.53
C GLU A 207 -10.54 0.77 -14.27
N ASN A 208 -9.27 0.80 -14.67
CA ASN A 208 -8.27 1.77 -14.20
C ASN A 208 -8.12 1.80 -12.67
N LEU A 209 -8.48 0.70 -11.99
CA LEU A 209 -8.29 0.49 -10.54
C LEU A 209 -6.87 0.00 -10.25
N ASP A 210 -5.88 0.67 -10.83
CA ASP A 210 -4.49 0.43 -10.49
C ASP A 210 -4.23 0.83 -9.03
N GLU A 211 -3.28 0.12 -8.43
CA GLU A 211 -3.19 -0.11 -7.00
C GLU A 211 -3.13 1.14 -6.12
N SER A 212 -3.99 1.15 -5.09
CA SER A 212 -3.82 1.99 -3.90
C SER A 212 -2.68 1.44 -3.04
N ASP A 213 -1.46 1.59 -3.53
CA ASP A 213 -0.35 1.84 -2.62
C ASP A 213 -0.60 3.17 -1.90
N GLU A 214 0.02 3.38 -0.74
CA GLU A 214 0.06 4.71 -0.13
C GLU A 214 0.59 5.69 -1.20
N GLU A 215 -0.07 6.84 -1.37
CA GLU A 215 0.32 7.79 -2.41
C GLU A 215 1.63 8.47 -2.03
N VAL A 216 2.74 7.77 -2.31
CA VAL A 216 4.08 8.34 -2.32
C VAL A 216 4.07 9.40 -3.41
N VAL A 217 3.89 10.64 -2.99
CA VAL A 217 3.97 11.82 -3.85
C VAL A 217 5.43 12.04 -4.20
N ILE A 218 5.92 11.29 -5.19
CA ILE A 218 7.19 11.55 -5.87
C ILE A 218 6.99 12.70 -6.84
N ASN A 219 7.59 13.86 -6.55
CA ASN A 219 7.55 14.99 -7.47
C ASN A 219 8.42 14.70 -8.71
N GLN A 220 8.17 15.43 -9.80
CA GLN A 220 8.98 15.29 -11.00
C GLN A 220 10.45 15.61 -10.69
N GLY A 221 11.30 14.65 -11.02
CA GLY A 221 12.73 14.70 -10.77
C GLY A 221 13.18 14.15 -9.41
N GLU A 222 12.27 13.68 -8.56
CA GLU A 222 12.62 13.01 -7.30
C GLU A 222 12.63 11.49 -7.39
N GLY A 223 12.04 10.95 -8.46
CA GLY A 223 11.96 9.53 -8.71
C GLY A 223 11.01 9.21 -9.85
N THR A 224 10.77 7.93 -10.05
CA THR A 224 9.83 7.40 -11.05
C THR A 224 9.22 6.08 -10.60
N ARG A 225 8.02 5.76 -11.11
CA ARG A 225 7.27 4.55 -10.78
C ARG A 225 6.82 3.76 -12.00
N LEU A 226 6.67 2.45 -11.82
CA LEU A 226 6.08 1.53 -12.78
C LEU A 226 5.42 0.36 -12.03
N ASN A 227 4.10 0.21 -12.18
CA ASN A 227 3.31 -0.88 -11.58
C ASN A 227 3.52 -1.00 -10.05
N GLY A 228 3.26 0.07 -9.30
CA GLY A 228 3.46 0.15 -7.83
C GLY A 228 4.92 0.31 -7.38
N GLU A 229 5.88 -0.20 -8.15
CA GLU A 229 7.30 -0.06 -7.80
C GLU A 229 7.84 1.35 -8.03
N ILE A 230 8.66 1.84 -7.10
CA ILE A 230 9.26 3.18 -7.12
C ILE A 230 10.80 3.09 -7.14
N ILE A 231 11.43 3.98 -7.90
CA ILE A 231 12.86 4.29 -7.86
C ILE A 231 12.98 5.76 -7.46
N TYR A 232 13.63 6.05 -6.33
CA TYR A 232 13.95 7.41 -5.91
C TYR A 232 15.29 7.85 -6.52
N PHE A 233 15.40 9.15 -6.79
CA PHE A 233 16.63 9.80 -7.27
C PHE A 233 17.21 10.67 -6.15
N THR A 234 18.36 10.26 -5.62
CA THR A 234 19.21 11.09 -4.73
C THR A 234 19.59 12.41 -5.39
N GLU A 235 19.93 13.44 -4.62
CA GLU A 235 20.40 14.72 -5.17
C GLU A 235 21.58 14.56 -6.14
N GLN A 236 22.46 13.59 -5.88
CA GLN A 236 23.61 13.28 -6.74
C GLN A 236 23.19 12.62 -8.06
N SER A 237 22.28 11.64 -8.03
CA SER A 237 21.83 10.93 -9.24
C SER A 237 20.96 11.82 -10.14
N ARG A 238 20.16 12.75 -9.59
CA ARG A 238 19.21 13.61 -10.32
C ARG A 238 19.80 14.28 -11.58
N ASP A 239 21.05 14.75 -11.53
CA ASP A 239 21.68 15.48 -12.63
C ASP A 239 22.50 14.62 -13.62
N TYR A 240 22.60 13.30 -13.42
CA TYR A 240 23.27 12.40 -14.36
C TYR A 240 22.53 12.33 -15.70
N PHE A 241 23.30 12.30 -16.79
CA PHE A 241 22.76 12.12 -18.13
C PHE A 241 22.48 10.65 -18.44
N LEU A 242 21.33 10.36 -19.04
CA LEU A 242 20.93 9.01 -19.45
C LEU A 242 21.93 8.34 -20.41
N LYS A 243 22.59 9.13 -21.26
CA LYS A 243 23.62 8.67 -22.20
C LYS A 243 24.90 8.16 -21.53
N GLU A 244 25.17 8.57 -20.28
CA GLU A 244 26.35 8.20 -19.49
C GLU A 244 26.10 6.94 -18.65
N ILE A 245 24.85 6.48 -18.58
CA ILE A 245 24.46 5.23 -17.93
C ILE A 245 24.52 4.11 -18.96
N GLU A 246 25.41 3.14 -18.75
CA GLU A 246 25.48 1.95 -19.60
C GLU A 246 24.20 1.10 -19.51
N PHE A 247 23.44 1.05 -20.60
CA PHE A 247 22.24 0.24 -20.78
C PHE A 247 22.46 -0.87 -21.82
N THR A 248 21.66 -1.95 -21.78
CA THR A 248 21.68 -2.98 -22.82
C THR A 248 21.09 -2.47 -24.13
N SER A 249 21.64 -2.86 -25.28
CA SER A 249 21.15 -2.49 -26.62
C SER A 249 19.65 -2.75 -26.88
N SER A 250 19.02 -3.71 -26.19
CA SER A 250 17.58 -3.98 -26.37
C SER A 250 16.62 -2.85 -25.93
N ILE A 251 17.13 -1.81 -25.26
CA ILE A 251 16.38 -0.59 -24.91
C ILE A 251 16.90 0.68 -25.60
N GLU A 252 17.88 0.57 -26.50
CA GLU A 252 18.49 1.71 -27.22
C GLU A 252 17.46 2.57 -27.96
N SER A 253 16.48 1.93 -28.61
CA SER A 253 15.36 2.65 -29.27
C SER A 253 14.53 3.51 -28.30
N LEU A 254 14.45 3.15 -27.02
CA LEU A 254 13.74 3.94 -26.01
C LEU A 254 14.61 5.12 -25.54
N LEU A 255 15.93 4.94 -25.41
CA LEU A 255 16.87 6.02 -25.07
C LEU A 255 16.89 7.11 -26.15
N ILE A 256 16.88 6.73 -27.43
CA ILE A 256 16.79 7.67 -28.56
C ILE A 256 15.47 8.45 -28.50
N MET A 257 14.35 7.78 -28.21
CA MET A 257 13.04 8.44 -28.07
C MET A 257 12.97 9.36 -26.85
N LEU A 258 13.62 9.01 -25.74
CA LEU A 258 13.74 9.85 -24.55
C LEU A 258 14.52 11.14 -24.87
N ASP A 259 15.73 11.05 -25.45
CA ASP A 259 16.52 12.23 -25.83
C ASP A 259 15.79 13.12 -26.86
N THR A 260 15.14 12.50 -27.86
CA THR A 260 14.31 13.22 -28.86
C THR A 260 13.13 13.97 -28.22
N LYS A 261 12.59 13.45 -27.12
CA LYS A 261 11.51 14.10 -26.34
C LYS A 261 12.03 15.06 -25.27
N GLY A 262 13.34 15.28 -25.18
CA GLY A 262 13.97 16.20 -24.23
C GLY A 262 14.32 15.60 -22.88
N TYR A 263 14.14 14.29 -22.68
CA TYR A 263 14.55 13.58 -21.46
C TYR A 263 16.02 13.18 -21.58
N LYS A 264 16.92 14.02 -21.05
CA LYS A 264 18.38 13.83 -21.13
C LYS A 264 18.99 13.45 -19.80
N LYS A 265 18.40 13.89 -18.70
CA LYS A 265 18.83 13.63 -17.32
C LYS A 265 17.83 12.79 -16.53
N LEU A 266 18.28 12.17 -15.45
CA LEU A 266 17.40 11.42 -14.54
C LEU A 266 16.26 12.29 -14.01
N LYS A 267 16.53 13.53 -13.57
CA LYS A 267 15.48 14.43 -13.05
C LYS A 267 14.41 14.85 -14.05
N GLU A 268 14.66 14.69 -15.35
CA GLU A 268 13.71 15.10 -16.40
C GLU A 268 12.67 14.01 -16.64
N LEU A 269 12.99 12.74 -16.34
CA LEU A 269 12.16 11.57 -16.58
C LEU A 269 10.73 11.74 -16.02
N PRO A 270 9.71 11.17 -16.69
CA PRO A 270 8.34 11.21 -16.17
C PRO A 270 8.23 10.42 -14.87
N VAL A 271 7.46 10.96 -13.93
CA VAL A 271 7.13 10.30 -12.65
C VAL A 271 6.50 8.93 -12.88
N ASP A 272 5.69 8.77 -13.93
CA ASP A 272 5.01 7.50 -14.24
C ASP A 272 5.46 6.94 -15.59
N PHE A 273 6.19 5.82 -15.56
CA PHE A 273 6.73 5.20 -16.79
C PHE A 273 5.65 4.57 -17.69
N ARG A 274 4.38 4.46 -17.25
CA ARG A 274 3.27 4.14 -18.16
C ARG A 274 3.14 5.19 -19.27
N GLN A 275 3.53 6.44 -19.02
CA GLN A 275 3.54 7.51 -20.04
C GLN A 275 4.46 7.21 -21.24
N LEU A 276 5.53 6.41 -21.03
CA LEU A 276 6.46 6.02 -22.10
C LEU A 276 5.85 5.07 -23.12
N LEU A 277 4.72 4.43 -22.81
CA LEU A 277 3.97 3.57 -23.73
C LEU A 277 3.32 4.37 -24.87
N ASN A 278 3.16 5.69 -24.69
CA ASN A 278 2.66 6.60 -25.73
C ASN A 278 3.71 6.89 -26.83
N PHE A 279 4.93 6.36 -26.70
CA PHE A 279 5.99 6.57 -27.69
C PHE A 279 5.93 5.49 -28.77
N GLN A 280 5.96 5.91 -30.04
CA GLN A 280 5.92 5.01 -31.19
C GLN A 280 7.07 3.98 -31.13
N GLY A 281 6.75 2.69 -31.22
CA GLY A 281 7.74 1.60 -31.16
C GLY A 281 8.21 1.22 -29.75
N VAL A 282 7.62 1.80 -28.70
CA VAL A 282 7.86 1.44 -27.29
C VAL A 282 6.70 0.57 -26.78
N GLY A 283 7.02 -0.67 -26.40
CA GLY A 283 6.05 -1.58 -25.77
C GLY A 283 6.43 -1.91 -24.33
N HIS A 284 5.47 -2.41 -23.54
CA HIS A 284 5.62 -2.73 -22.11
C HIS A 284 6.94 -3.43 -21.77
N LYS A 285 7.34 -4.45 -22.56
CA LYS A 285 8.60 -5.19 -22.32
C LYS A 285 9.84 -4.29 -22.30
N LYS A 286 9.92 -3.27 -23.18
CA LYS A 286 11.03 -2.29 -23.20
C LYS A 286 10.98 -1.37 -21.97
N VAL A 287 9.79 -0.87 -21.61
CA VAL A 287 9.59 0.01 -20.46
C VAL A 287 9.96 -0.69 -19.14
N THR A 288 9.45 -1.91 -18.92
CA THR A 288 9.82 -2.74 -17.75
C THR A 288 11.30 -3.08 -17.72
N GLN A 289 11.90 -3.42 -18.87
CA GLN A 289 13.33 -3.71 -18.93
C GLN A 289 14.20 -2.48 -18.63
N PHE A 290 13.80 -1.29 -19.08
CA PHE A 290 14.45 -0.02 -18.77
C PHE A 290 14.36 0.31 -17.28
N PHE A 291 13.16 0.24 -16.70
CA PHE A 291 12.94 0.45 -15.26
C PHE A 291 13.83 -0.46 -14.39
N ARG A 292 13.92 -1.76 -14.71
CA ARG A 292 14.78 -2.71 -13.99
C ARG A 292 16.27 -2.39 -14.09
N GLN A 293 16.74 -1.97 -15.26
CA GLN A 293 18.13 -1.57 -15.44
C GLN A 293 18.43 -0.27 -14.69
N LEU A 294 17.52 0.70 -14.76
CA LEU A 294 17.63 1.97 -14.05
C LEU A 294 17.71 1.76 -12.54
N GLN A 295 16.82 0.94 -11.97
CA GLN A 295 16.81 0.55 -10.56
C GLN A 295 18.14 -0.11 -10.12
N THR A 296 18.77 -0.87 -11.01
CA THR A 296 20.06 -1.54 -10.75
C THR A 296 21.25 -0.58 -10.89
N LYS A 297 21.16 0.40 -11.78
CA LYS A 297 22.23 1.36 -12.09
C LYS A 297 22.27 2.52 -11.09
N ILE A 298 21.13 3.04 -10.66
CA ILE A 298 21.06 4.12 -9.65
C ILE A 298 21.66 3.66 -8.31
N LYS A 299 21.36 2.43 -7.87
CA LYS A 299 22.03 1.79 -6.71
C LYS A 299 23.55 1.67 -6.81
N LYS A 300 24.15 1.87 -8.00
CA LYS A 300 25.61 1.91 -8.22
C LYS A 300 26.16 3.32 -8.43
N LEU A 301 25.29 4.32 -8.59
CA LEU A 301 25.65 5.74 -8.66
C LEU A 301 25.58 6.41 -7.29
N ASP A 302 24.81 5.83 -6.36
CA ASP A 302 24.66 6.26 -4.96
C ASP A 302 25.68 5.61 -3.99
N HIS A 303 26.71 4.94 -4.51
CA HIS A 303 27.76 4.22 -3.77
C HIS A 303 29.15 4.54 -4.30
#